data_AF-A0AAW2MWH3-F1
#
_entry.id   AF-A0AAW2MWH3-F1
#
_cell.length_a   1.000
_cell.length_b   1.000
_cell.length_c   1.000
_cell.angle_alpha   90.00
_cell.angle_beta   90.00
_cell.angle_gamma   90.00
#
_symmetry.space_group_name_H-M   'P 1'
#
loop_
_entity.id
_entity.type
_entity.pdbx_description
1 polymer ?
#
loop_
_entity_poly.entity_id
_entity_poly.type
_entity_poly.pdbx_seq_one_letter_code
_entity_poly.pdbx_strand_id
1 'polypeptide(L)'
;MGFSHSEGNGNETWLKKYADFMHVYLGGDSAGGNIAHNTAIRAGLDHEMDHRAVIDGMFLNCPHFWGKTPIGNEARNPERKALMESIWIHAYPNSTGFDDPLLNPAMDPNLSKLRCKRVLVYVAEKDILRDRGWYYEKALRKSKWDGVVKVVEVKGEDHDFNVISPNSTKAKIVLRQLASFLNQGKVLHSFAGHLTAVPSN
;
A
#
# COMPACT_ATOMS: atom_id res chain seq x y z
N MET A 1 -4.44 17.89 -5.08
CA MET A 1 -4.27 16.76 -6.04
C MET A 1 -5.51 16.68 -6.94
N GLY A 2 -5.39 16.30 -8.22
CA GLY A 2 -6.43 16.57 -9.24
C GLY A 2 -7.64 15.62 -9.22
N PHE A 3 -8.67 15.96 -8.45
CA PHE A 3 -10.02 15.36 -8.55
C PHE A 3 -10.97 16.28 -9.32
N SER A 4 -10.52 16.91 -10.42
CA SER A 4 -11.37 17.77 -11.26
C SER A 4 -12.63 17.05 -11.81
N HIS A 5 -12.60 15.71 -11.83
CA HIS A 5 -13.72 14.87 -12.25
C HIS A 5 -14.74 14.61 -11.14
N SER A 6 -14.41 14.84 -9.86
CA SER A 6 -15.30 14.54 -8.72
C SER A 6 -16.60 15.34 -8.73
N GLU A 7 -16.56 16.55 -9.27
CA GLU A 7 -17.73 17.42 -9.44
C GLU A 7 -18.42 17.22 -10.81
N GLY A 8 -18.07 16.18 -11.56
CA GLY A 8 -18.62 15.91 -12.90
C GLY A 8 -18.06 16.78 -14.03
N ASN A 9 -17.09 17.66 -13.74
CA ASN A 9 -16.59 18.68 -14.66
C ASN A 9 -15.37 18.29 -15.50
N GLY A 10 -14.76 17.12 -15.28
CA GLY A 10 -13.56 16.73 -16.03
C GLY A 10 -13.82 16.27 -17.48
N ASN A 11 -12.82 15.86 -18.25
CA ASN A 11 -13.01 15.49 -19.66
C ASN A 11 -13.10 13.97 -19.92
N GLU A 12 -12.83 13.15 -18.91
CA GLU A 12 -12.76 11.68 -19.01
C GLU A 12 -14.15 11.08 -18.79
N THR A 13 -14.76 10.62 -19.88
CA THR A 13 -16.14 10.14 -19.88
C THR A 13 -16.35 8.88 -19.04
N TRP A 14 -15.39 7.96 -19.02
CA TRP A 14 -15.48 6.73 -18.23
C TRP A 14 -15.45 6.99 -16.73
N LEU A 15 -14.62 7.95 -16.27
CA LEU A 15 -14.59 8.37 -14.87
C LEU A 15 -15.93 9.01 -14.46
N LYS A 16 -16.47 9.92 -15.27
CA LYS A 16 -17.78 10.53 -14.98
C LYS A 16 -18.89 9.51 -14.83
N LYS A 17 -18.86 8.47 -15.68
CA LYS A 17 -19.95 7.51 -15.79
C LYS A 17 -19.86 6.37 -14.77
N TYR A 18 -18.65 5.96 -14.41
CA TYR A 18 -18.43 4.72 -13.66
C TYR A 18 -17.63 4.88 -12.37
N ALA A 19 -16.91 5.99 -12.17
CA ALA A 19 -16.13 6.17 -10.96
C ALA A 19 -17.04 6.62 -9.80
N ASP A 20 -16.83 6.01 -8.65
CA ASP A 20 -17.40 6.44 -7.39
C ASP A 20 -16.31 7.09 -6.55
N PHE A 21 -16.31 8.42 -6.52
CA PHE A 21 -15.30 9.19 -5.78
C PHE A 21 -15.48 9.11 -4.26
N MET A 22 -16.59 8.54 -3.78
CA MET A 22 -16.77 8.21 -2.36
C MET A 22 -16.17 6.86 -1.99
N HIS A 23 -15.70 6.09 -2.98
CA HIS A 23 -15.09 4.78 -2.81
C HIS A 23 -13.78 4.63 -3.60
N VAL A 24 -12.79 5.47 -3.25
CA VAL A 24 -11.47 5.47 -3.90
C VAL A 24 -10.49 4.61 -3.10
N TYR A 25 -9.65 3.87 -3.82
CA TYR A 25 -8.53 3.13 -3.24
C TYR A 25 -7.24 3.57 -3.91
N LEU A 26 -6.18 3.67 -3.12
CA LEU A 26 -4.82 3.85 -3.61
C LEU A 26 -4.08 2.51 -3.56
N GLY A 27 -3.13 2.31 -4.46
CA GLY A 27 -2.25 1.18 -4.31
C GLY A 27 -1.16 1.09 -5.34
N GLY A 28 -0.21 0.20 -5.08
CA GLY A 28 0.91 -0.07 -5.95
C GLY A 28 1.87 -1.09 -5.36
N ASP A 29 2.73 -1.60 -6.22
CA ASP A 29 3.83 -2.51 -5.92
C ASP A 29 5.17 -1.77 -5.84
N SER A 30 6.08 -2.22 -4.98
CA SER A 30 7.44 -1.66 -4.84
C SER A 30 7.46 -0.12 -4.75
N ALA A 31 8.09 0.56 -5.71
CA ALA A 31 8.10 2.02 -5.80
C ALA A 31 6.69 2.63 -5.95
N GLY A 32 5.77 1.95 -6.64
CA GLY A 32 4.36 2.32 -6.70
C GLY A 32 3.68 2.28 -5.33
N GLY A 33 4.06 1.34 -4.46
CA GLY A 33 3.61 1.30 -3.06
C GLY A 33 4.11 2.52 -2.26
N ASN A 34 5.38 2.91 -2.46
CA ASN A 34 5.93 4.14 -1.88
C ASN A 34 5.16 5.39 -2.36
N ILE A 35 4.91 5.47 -3.67
CA ILE A 35 4.16 6.58 -4.28
C ILE A 35 2.74 6.64 -3.73
N ALA A 36 2.03 5.51 -3.62
CA ALA A 36 0.68 5.44 -3.07
C ALA A 36 0.63 5.96 -1.62
N HIS A 37 1.60 5.57 -0.79
CA HIS A 37 1.74 6.08 0.57
C HIS A 37 1.91 7.60 0.62
N ASN A 38 2.89 8.13 -0.12
CA ASN A 38 3.17 9.57 -0.15
C ASN A 38 1.99 10.37 -0.72
N THR A 39 1.25 9.79 -1.67
CA THR A 39 0.02 10.36 -2.23
C THR A 39 -1.07 10.46 -1.15
N ALA A 40 -1.25 9.40 -0.34
CA ALA A 40 -2.22 9.39 0.75
C ALA A 40 -1.87 10.40 1.87
N ILE A 41 -0.58 10.59 2.20
CA ILE A 41 -0.13 11.62 3.14
C ILE A 41 -0.44 13.02 2.59
N ARG A 42 -0.06 13.29 1.35
CA ARG A 42 -0.33 14.59 0.70
C ARG A 42 -1.83 14.89 0.65
N ALA A 43 -2.67 13.90 0.36
CA ALA A 43 -4.12 14.08 0.37
C ALA A 43 -4.66 14.40 1.78
N GLY A 44 -4.04 13.85 2.84
CA GLY A 44 -4.40 14.16 4.23
C GLY A 44 -4.00 15.54 4.72
N LEU A 45 -3.06 16.17 4.02
CA LEU A 45 -2.64 17.56 4.25
C LEU A 45 -3.46 18.57 3.42
N ASP A 46 -4.18 18.10 2.41
CA ASP A 46 -4.98 18.91 1.49
C ASP A 46 -6.44 18.96 1.98
N HIS A 47 -6.79 20.00 2.74
CA HIS A 47 -8.13 20.17 3.31
C HIS A 47 -9.23 20.31 2.25
N GLU A 48 -8.91 20.77 1.05
CA GLU A 48 -9.84 20.84 -0.07
C GLU A 48 -10.34 19.46 -0.54
N MET A 49 -9.68 18.39 -0.08
CA MET A 49 -10.07 17.02 -0.40
C MET A 49 -11.25 16.49 0.40
N ASP A 50 -11.60 17.13 1.52
CA ASP A 50 -12.66 16.68 2.43
C ASP A 50 -14.03 16.52 1.77
N HIS A 51 -14.28 17.27 0.69
CA HIS A 51 -15.56 17.27 0.00
C HIS A 51 -15.53 16.66 -1.41
N ARG A 52 -14.35 16.25 -1.89
CA ARG A 52 -14.15 15.85 -3.29
C ARG A 52 -13.98 14.34 -3.46
N ALA A 53 -13.33 13.67 -2.52
CA ALA A 53 -13.16 12.22 -2.59
C ALA A 53 -12.89 11.60 -1.21
N VAL A 54 -13.35 10.37 -1.05
CA VAL A 54 -13.05 9.53 0.12
C VAL A 54 -12.14 8.39 -0.31
N ILE A 55 -10.97 8.32 0.34
CA ILE A 55 -10.02 7.23 0.15
C ILE A 55 -10.30 6.18 1.22
N ASP A 56 -10.97 5.10 0.84
CA ASP A 56 -11.41 4.02 1.73
C ASP A 56 -10.26 3.16 2.23
N GLY A 57 -9.22 3.01 1.42
CA GLY A 57 -8.11 2.15 1.75
C GLY A 57 -6.92 2.26 0.81
N MET A 58 -5.82 1.66 1.26
CA MET A 58 -4.57 1.60 0.51
C MET A 58 -4.03 0.17 0.47
N PHE A 59 -3.69 -0.32 -0.72
CA PHE A 59 -3.04 -1.60 -0.94
C PHE A 59 -1.58 -1.41 -1.33
N LEU A 60 -0.66 -2.02 -0.58
CA LEU A 60 0.77 -1.92 -0.80
C LEU A 60 1.35 -3.32 -1.00
N ASN A 61 1.92 -3.60 -2.18
CA ASN A 61 2.60 -4.86 -2.45
C ASN A 61 4.11 -4.65 -2.38
N CYS A 62 4.80 -5.33 -1.47
CA CYS A 62 6.25 -5.22 -1.29
C CYS A 62 6.77 -3.77 -1.33
N PRO A 63 6.17 -2.81 -0.58
CA PRO A 63 6.42 -1.39 -0.79
C PRO A 63 7.89 -1.04 -0.55
N HIS A 64 8.45 -0.18 -1.43
CA HIS A 64 9.81 0.31 -1.32
C HIS A 64 9.91 1.41 -0.24
N PHE A 65 9.90 0.96 1.01
CA PHE A 65 10.31 1.75 2.16
C PHE A 65 11.73 1.38 2.56
N TRP A 66 12.46 2.35 3.08
CA TRP A 66 13.84 2.14 3.51
C TRP A 66 14.13 2.96 4.77
N GLY A 67 15.38 2.92 5.23
CA GLY A 67 15.85 3.70 6.37
C GLY A 67 17.36 3.61 6.50
N LYS A 68 17.94 4.55 7.24
CA LYS A 68 19.40 4.63 7.42
C LYS A 68 19.97 3.41 8.15
N THR A 69 19.26 2.93 9.18
CA THR A 69 19.71 1.77 9.96
C THR A 69 19.16 0.49 9.32
N PRO A 70 20.03 -0.47 8.93
CA PRO A 70 19.59 -1.72 8.32
C PRO A 70 18.75 -2.57 9.26
N ILE A 71 17.71 -3.23 8.73
CA ILE A 71 16.87 -4.17 9.51
C ILE A 71 16.65 -5.49 8.77
N GLY A 72 16.56 -6.58 9.54
CA GLY A 72 16.13 -7.90 9.03
C GLY A 72 16.87 -8.36 7.77
N ASN A 73 16.12 -8.58 6.69
CA ASN A 73 16.67 -9.08 5.42
C ASN A 73 17.71 -8.14 4.76
N GLU A 74 17.72 -6.83 5.07
CA GLU A 74 18.64 -5.86 4.48
C GLU A 74 20.11 -6.16 4.77
N ALA A 75 20.39 -6.74 5.93
CA ALA A 75 21.76 -7.06 6.35
C ALA A 75 22.33 -8.32 5.67
N ARG A 76 21.48 -9.11 4.98
CA ARG A 76 21.87 -10.43 4.44
C ARG A 76 22.54 -10.35 3.07
N ASN A 77 22.32 -9.27 2.32
CA ASN A 77 22.84 -9.13 0.97
C ASN A 77 23.33 -7.69 0.73
N PRO A 78 24.64 -7.44 0.92
CA PRO A 78 25.24 -6.11 0.72
C PRO A 78 25.05 -5.55 -0.70
N GLU A 79 25.04 -6.40 -1.73
CA GLU A 79 24.87 -5.98 -3.11
C GLU A 79 23.44 -5.50 -3.39
N ARG A 80 22.42 -6.28 -2.99
CA ARG A 80 21.01 -5.85 -3.09
C ARG A 80 20.76 -4.60 -2.25
N LYS A 81 21.39 -4.49 -1.07
CA LYS A 81 21.32 -3.29 -0.24
C LYS A 81 21.87 -2.07 -0.98
N ALA A 82 23.07 -2.17 -1.55
CA ALA A 82 23.67 -1.09 -2.32
C ALA A 82 22.83 -0.71 -3.55
N LEU A 83 22.21 -1.69 -4.21
CA LEU A 83 21.28 -1.44 -5.31
C LEU A 83 20.07 -0.61 -4.86
N MET A 84 19.39 -0.98 -3.78
CA MET A 84 18.24 -0.22 -3.25
C MET A 84 18.63 1.22 -2.89
N GLU A 85 19.77 1.38 -2.23
CA GLU A 85 20.30 2.70 -1.88
C GLU A 85 20.64 3.54 -3.12
N SER A 86 21.21 2.92 -4.16
CA SER A 86 21.52 3.61 -5.42
C SER A 86 20.27 4.07 -6.17
N ILE A 87 19.19 3.28 -6.13
CA ILE A 87 17.90 3.63 -6.74
C ILE A 87 17.34 4.89 -6.08
N TRP A 88 17.37 4.97 -4.75
CA TRP A 88 16.90 6.16 -4.04
C TRP A 88 17.73 7.40 -4.37
N ILE A 89 19.06 7.28 -4.35
CA ILE A 89 19.96 8.40 -4.67
C ILE A 89 19.71 8.91 -6.10
N HIS A 90 19.45 8.02 -7.06
CA HIS A 90 19.12 8.42 -8.43
C HIS A 90 17.72 9.03 -8.55
N ALA A 91 16.72 8.44 -7.89
CA ALA A 91 15.34 8.91 -7.97
C ALA A 91 15.14 10.26 -7.28
N TYR A 92 15.87 10.52 -6.18
CA TYR A 92 15.77 11.75 -5.43
C TYR A 92 17.15 12.22 -4.91
N PRO A 93 17.98 12.82 -5.78
CA PRO A 93 19.37 13.17 -5.45
C PRO A 93 19.49 14.24 -4.36
N ASN A 94 18.45 15.05 -4.18
CA ASN A 94 18.40 16.11 -3.15
C ASN A 94 17.71 15.65 -1.85
N SER A 95 17.54 14.34 -1.64
CA SER A 95 16.94 13.82 -0.40
C SER A 95 17.79 14.19 0.82
N THR A 96 17.16 14.17 1.99
CA THR A 96 17.83 14.31 3.30
C THR A 96 18.57 13.04 3.74
N GLY A 97 18.66 12.03 2.86
CA GLY A 97 19.30 10.74 3.09
C GLY A 97 18.28 9.61 3.13
N PHE A 98 18.66 8.47 3.74
CA PHE A 98 17.81 7.28 3.79
C PHE A 98 16.69 7.36 4.83
N ASP A 99 16.77 8.31 5.77
CA ASP A 99 15.68 8.61 6.71
C ASP A 99 14.80 9.77 6.22
N ASP A 100 14.91 10.14 4.94
CA ASP A 100 13.99 11.09 4.32
C ASP A 100 12.54 10.60 4.47
N PRO A 101 11.59 11.44 4.91
CA PRO A 101 10.20 11.07 5.09
C PRO A 101 9.53 10.43 3.87
N LEU A 102 9.97 10.79 2.65
CA LEU A 102 9.43 10.23 1.41
C LEU A 102 9.84 8.75 1.22
N LEU A 103 10.92 8.31 1.87
CA LEU A 103 11.43 6.94 1.81
C LEU A 103 11.18 6.14 3.08
N ASN A 104 11.30 6.77 4.25
CA ASN A 104 11.13 6.17 5.56
C ASN A 104 9.88 6.75 6.25
N PRO A 105 8.70 6.11 6.09
CA PRO A 105 7.45 6.63 6.67
C PRO A 105 7.49 6.84 8.17
N ALA A 106 8.32 6.07 8.90
CA ALA A 106 8.44 6.21 10.35
C ALA A 106 9.08 7.54 10.79
N MET A 107 9.75 8.23 9.87
CA MET A 107 10.38 9.54 10.08
C MET A 107 9.48 10.69 9.60
N ASP A 108 8.32 10.40 8.99
CA ASP A 108 7.37 11.44 8.58
C ASP A 108 6.56 11.95 9.79
N PRO A 109 6.70 13.23 10.18
CA PRO A 109 5.89 13.81 11.26
C PRO A 109 4.40 13.86 10.93
N ASN A 110 4.01 13.69 9.66
CA ASN A 110 2.63 13.68 9.20
C ASN A 110 2.06 12.27 9.05
N LEU A 111 2.76 11.21 9.48
CA LEU A 111 2.27 9.83 9.33
C LEU A 111 0.87 9.62 9.94
N SER A 112 0.52 10.37 10.99
CA SER A 112 -0.81 10.34 11.61
C SER A 112 -1.94 10.85 10.70
N LYS A 113 -1.58 11.65 9.69
CA LYS A 113 -2.50 12.30 8.74
C LYS A 113 -2.75 11.45 7.50
N LEU A 114 -2.30 10.20 7.47
CA LEU A 114 -2.53 9.29 6.35
C LEU A 114 -4.02 9.20 6.02
N ARG A 115 -4.40 9.68 4.83
CA ARG A 115 -5.81 9.80 4.42
C ARG A 115 -6.36 8.49 3.88
N CYS A 116 -6.53 7.52 4.76
CA CYS A 116 -7.35 6.33 4.54
C CYS A 116 -7.64 5.68 5.89
N LYS A 117 -8.63 4.78 5.96
CA LYS A 117 -8.96 4.06 7.21
C LYS A 117 -8.45 2.63 7.24
N ARG A 118 -8.02 2.09 6.09
CA ARG A 118 -7.55 0.71 5.98
C ARG A 118 -6.31 0.64 5.12
N VAL A 119 -5.31 -0.09 5.59
CA VAL A 119 -4.09 -0.36 4.85
C VAL A 119 -3.86 -1.87 4.81
N LEU A 120 -3.70 -2.42 3.61
CA LEU A 120 -3.34 -3.81 3.38
C LEU A 120 -1.93 -3.85 2.78
N VAL A 121 -0.99 -4.47 3.48
CA VAL A 121 0.40 -4.61 3.03
C VAL A 121 0.70 -6.07 2.76
N TYR A 122 1.26 -6.38 1.60
CA TYR A 122 1.89 -7.67 1.33
C TYR A 122 3.40 -7.54 1.40
N VAL A 123 4.03 -8.53 2.01
CA VAL A 123 5.49 -8.68 2.01
C VAL A 123 5.84 -10.11 1.61
N ALA A 124 6.91 -10.28 0.85
CA ALA A 124 7.40 -11.61 0.48
C ALA A 124 8.54 -12.03 1.42
N GLU A 125 8.59 -13.31 1.83
CA GLU A 125 9.53 -13.78 2.85
C GLU A 125 11.01 -13.54 2.51
N LYS A 126 11.37 -13.67 1.23
CA LYS A 126 12.76 -13.56 0.76
C LYS A 126 13.11 -12.14 0.31
N ASP A 127 12.14 -11.24 0.25
CA ASP A 127 12.35 -9.87 -0.20
C ASP A 127 13.23 -9.09 0.79
N ILE A 128 14.15 -8.27 0.25
CA ILE A 128 14.97 -7.37 1.04
C ILE A 128 14.12 -6.32 1.77
N LEU A 129 12.97 -5.93 1.19
CA LEU A 129 12.04 -4.93 1.74
C LEU A 129 11.04 -5.52 2.74
N ARG A 130 11.06 -6.83 2.98
CA ARG A 130 10.11 -7.53 3.85
C ARG A 130 9.94 -6.87 5.21
N ASP A 131 11.06 -6.66 5.91
CA ASP A 131 11.05 -6.17 7.28
C ASP A 131 10.61 -4.69 7.35
N ARG A 132 10.73 -3.94 6.25
CA ARG A 132 10.22 -2.56 6.14
C ARG A 132 8.70 -2.51 6.07
N GLY A 133 8.05 -3.47 5.41
CA GLY A 133 6.58 -3.58 5.45
C GLY A 133 6.06 -3.87 6.86
N TRP A 134 6.74 -4.74 7.61
CA TRP A 134 6.43 -4.98 9.03
C TRP A 134 6.75 -3.76 9.91
N TYR A 135 7.83 -3.05 9.63
CA TYR A 135 8.19 -1.83 10.35
C TYR A 135 7.16 -0.72 10.12
N TYR A 136 6.63 -0.59 8.91
CA TYR A 136 5.57 0.35 8.57
C TYR A 136 4.30 0.12 9.38
N GLU A 137 3.89 -1.13 9.61
CA GLU A 137 2.77 -1.44 10.51
C GLU A 137 3.00 -0.88 11.92
N LYS A 138 4.19 -1.10 12.48
CA LYS A 138 4.56 -0.61 13.81
C LYS A 138 4.57 0.92 13.85
N ALA A 139 5.04 1.57 12.78
CA ALA A 139 5.07 3.02 12.67
C ALA A 139 3.64 3.60 12.66
N LEU A 140 2.73 3.04 11.85
CA LEU A 140 1.33 3.46 11.81
C LEU A 140 0.62 3.28 13.16
N ARG A 141 0.82 2.14 13.82
CA ARG A 141 0.23 1.90 15.16
C ARG A 141 0.75 2.88 16.22
N LYS A 142 1.97 3.41 16.06
CA LYS A 142 2.56 4.40 16.97
C LYS A 142 2.20 5.84 16.63
N SER A 143 1.86 6.14 15.38
CA SER A 143 1.66 7.52 14.89
C SER A 143 0.35 8.16 15.31
N LYS A 144 -0.51 7.47 16.09
CA LYS A 144 -1.88 7.89 16.41
C LYS A 144 -2.80 7.97 15.19
N TRP A 145 -2.39 7.44 14.03
CA TRP A 145 -3.31 7.22 12.92
C TRP A 145 -4.43 6.29 13.38
N ASP A 146 -5.68 6.65 13.10
CA ASP A 146 -6.89 6.03 13.65
C ASP A 146 -7.46 4.90 12.76
N GLY A 147 -6.70 4.47 11.76
CA GLY A 147 -7.07 3.38 10.86
C GLY A 147 -6.56 2.01 11.29
N VAL A 148 -6.85 1.01 10.47
CA VAL A 148 -6.41 -0.37 10.65
C VAL A 148 -5.41 -0.74 9.57
N VAL A 149 -4.25 -1.25 9.99
CA VAL A 149 -3.25 -1.84 9.10
C VAL A 149 -3.23 -3.36 9.27
N LYS A 150 -3.16 -4.08 8.16
CA LYS A 150 -2.94 -5.52 8.10
C LYS A 150 -1.75 -5.80 7.20
N VAL A 151 -0.76 -6.53 7.73
CA VAL A 151 0.36 -7.06 6.95
C VAL A 151 0.14 -8.55 6.72
N VAL A 152 0.37 -9.00 5.49
CA VAL A 152 0.32 -10.41 5.09
C VAL A 152 1.67 -10.80 4.52
N GLU A 153 2.31 -11.78 5.13
CA GLU A 153 3.57 -12.33 4.63
C GLU A 153 3.33 -13.55 3.73
N VAL A 154 3.91 -13.54 2.54
CA VAL A 154 3.87 -14.66 1.60
C VAL A 154 5.16 -15.47 1.69
N LYS A 155 5.05 -16.65 2.28
CA LYS A 155 6.17 -17.58 2.49
C LYS A 155 6.76 -18.09 1.18
N GLY A 156 8.08 -18.20 1.12
CA GLY A 156 8.85 -18.76 0.01
C GLY A 156 8.99 -17.89 -1.24
N GLU A 157 8.32 -16.74 -1.29
CA GLU A 157 8.34 -15.82 -2.44
C GLU A 157 9.38 -14.70 -2.26
N ASP A 158 9.79 -14.08 -3.37
CA ASP A 158 10.67 -12.90 -3.44
C ASP A 158 9.86 -11.67 -3.90
N HIS A 159 10.53 -10.52 -3.99
CA HIS A 159 9.96 -9.22 -4.34
C HIS A 159 9.00 -9.26 -5.53
N ASP A 160 7.79 -8.72 -5.35
CA ASP A 160 6.74 -8.62 -6.36
C ASP A 160 6.41 -9.90 -7.15
N PHE A 161 6.58 -11.07 -6.51
CA PHE A 161 6.32 -12.36 -7.15
C PHE A 161 4.96 -12.46 -7.86
N ASN A 162 3.92 -11.79 -7.34
CA ASN A 162 2.57 -11.78 -7.90
C ASN A 162 2.45 -10.94 -9.18
N VAL A 163 3.34 -9.97 -9.39
CA VAL A 163 3.45 -9.20 -10.64
C VAL A 163 4.32 -9.95 -11.65
N ILE A 164 5.43 -10.53 -11.17
CA ILE A 164 6.39 -11.27 -12.01
C ILE A 164 5.80 -12.61 -12.48
N SER A 165 5.06 -13.30 -11.61
CA SER A 165 4.47 -14.63 -11.85
C SER A 165 2.97 -14.64 -11.51
N PRO A 166 2.13 -13.91 -12.27
CA PRO A 166 0.72 -13.66 -11.95
C PRO A 166 -0.14 -14.92 -11.99
N ASN A 167 0.30 -15.95 -12.71
CA ASN A 167 -0.42 -17.22 -12.84
C ASN A 167 -0.15 -18.22 -11.71
N SER A 168 0.80 -17.94 -10.82
CA SER A 168 1.12 -18.81 -9.69
C SER A 168 -0.06 -18.93 -8.71
N THR A 169 -0.14 -20.03 -7.98
CA THR A 169 -1.20 -20.26 -6.99
C THR A 169 -1.23 -19.15 -5.94
N LYS A 170 -0.08 -18.72 -5.44
CA LYS A 170 0.01 -17.65 -4.44
C LYS A 170 -0.36 -16.29 -5.02
N ALA A 171 0.01 -15.98 -6.27
CA ALA A 171 -0.37 -14.72 -6.90
C ALA A 171 -1.91 -14.60 -7.02
N LYS A 172 -2.57 -15.70 -7.41
CA LYS A 172 -4.04 -15.78 -7.46
C LYS A 172 -4.68 -15.61 -6.07
N ILE A 173 -4.04 -16.09 -5.01
CA ILE A 173 -4.50 -15.87 -3.63
C ILE A 173 -4.41 -14.38 -3.27
N VAL A 174 -3.27 -13.73 -3.52
CA VAL A 174 -3.10 -12.28 -3.30
C VAL A 174 -4.16 -11.49 -4.07
N LEU A 175 -4.38 -11.82 -5.35
CA LEU A 175 -5.38 -11.15 -6.18
C LEU A 175 -6.80 -11.28 -5.62
N ARG A 176 -7.21 -12.47 -5.15
CA ARG A 176 -8.52 -12.66 -4.51
C ARG A 176 -8.64 -11.86 -3.21
N GLN A 177 -7.58 -11.79 -2.42
CA GLN A 177 -7.57 -11.03 -1.18
C GLN A 177 -7.62 -9.52 -1.45
N LEU A 178 -6.93 -9.03 -2.49
CA LEU A 178 -7.05 -7.65 -2.97
C LEU A 178 -8.48 -7.37 -3.47
N ALA A 179 -9.05 -8.23 -4.30
CA ALA A 179 -10.42 -8.08 -4.77
C ALA A 179 -11.42 -8.05 -3.60
N SER A 180 -11.23 -8.90 -2.58
CA SER A 180 -12.03 -8.85 -1.36
C SER A 180 -11.85 -7.51 -0.63
N PHE A 181 -10.62 -7.03 -0.45
CA PHE A 181 -10.33 -5.76 0.20
C PHE A 181 -11.02 -4.57 -0.50
N LEU A 182 -10.98 -4.51 -1.83
CA LEU A 182 -11.61 -3.45 -2.63
C LEU A 182 -13.15 -3.48 -2.58
N ASN A 183 -13.73 -4.65 -2.31
CA ASN A 183 -15.18 -4.85 -2.26
C ASN A 183 -15.75 -4.86 -0.82
N GLN A 184 -14.91 -4.82 0.20
CA GLN A 184 -15.34 -4.72 1.59
C GLN A 184 -16.08 -3.38 1.81
N GLY A 185 -17.36 -3.46 2.21
CA GLY A 185 -18.24 -2.30 2.38
C GLY A 185 -19.30 -2.16 1.28
N LYS A 186 -19.16 -2.84 0.13
CA LYS A 186 -20.21 -2.94 -0.90
C LYS A 186 -21.21 -4.07 -0.65
N VAL A 187 -20.95 -4.92 0.35
CA VAL A 187 -21.83 -6.04 0.74
C VAL A 187 -22.91 -5.53 1.72
N LEU A 188 -23.81 -4.71 1.21
CA LEU A 188 -25.18 -4.64 1.70
C LEU A 188 -26.06 -5.09 0.53
N HIS A 189 -26.63 -6.29 0.67
CA HIS A 189 -27.41 -7.07 -0.29
C HIS A 189 -26.65 -8.05 -1.19
N SER A 190 -27.09 -9.31 -1.07
CA SER A 190 -26.72 -10.52 -1.79
C SER A 190 -25.37 -11.13 -1.41
N PHE A 191 -25.39 -12.05 -0.44
CA PHE A 191 -24.91 -13.44 -0.58
C PHE A 191 -25.30 -14.18 0.72
N ALA A 192 -26.60 -14.47 0.86
CA ALA A 192 -27.04 -15.57 1.71
C ALA A 192 -26.84 -16.86 0.89
N GLY A 193 -25.64 -17.42 0.96
CA GLY A 193 -25.29 -18.69 0.32
C GLY A 193 -24.40 -19.48 1.26
N HIS A 194 -24.94 -20.58 1.79
CA HIS A 194 -24.34 -21.51 2.74
C HIS A 194 -22.90 -21.91 2.38
N LEU A 195 -22.00 -21.85 3.36
CA LEU A 195 -20.84 -22.73 3.43
C LEU A 195 -20.98 -23.59 4.67
N THR A 196 -21.58 -24.77 4.49
CA THR A 196 -21.51 -25.86 5.46
C THR A 196 -20.09 -26.41 5.48
N ALA A 197 -19.53 -26.52 6.68
CA ALA A 197 -18.26 -27.20 6.93
C ALA A 197 -18.33 -28.66 6.47
N VAL A 198 -17.31 -29.12 5.74
CA VAL A 198 -17.09 -30.53 5.46
C VAL A 198 -16.42 -31.15 6.68
N PRO A 199 -16.95 -32.23 7.29
CA PRO A 199 -16.27 -32.92 8.36
C PRO A 199 -15.14 -33.79 7.80
N SER A 200 -14.03 -33.82 8.52
CA SER A 200 -12.92 -34.74 8.30
C SER A 200 -13.34 -36.18 8.58
N ASN A 201 -13.06 -37.07 7.62
CA ASN A 201 -12.77 -38.48 7.87
C ASN A 201 -11.32 -38.73 7.46
#